data_AF-A0A5B7K0R1-F1
#
_entry.id   AF-A0A5B7K0R1-F1
#
_cell.length_a   1.000
_cell.length_b   1.000
_cell.length_c   1.000
_cell.angle_alpha   90.00
_cell.angle_beta   90.00
_cell.angle_gamma   90.00
#
_symmetry.space_group_name_H-M   'P 1'
#
loop_
_entity.id
_entity.type
_entity.pdbx_description
1 polymer ?
#
loop_
_entity_poly.entity_id
_entity_poly.type
_entity_poly.pdbx_seq_one_letter_code
_entity_poly.pdbx_strand_id
1 'polypeptide(L)' 'MNEITHFCLPQLLPLMKVTSKFLHEGFEFYEELLSTRYPYSCYKQVYVDEAYSDLHSYATMSILE' A
#
# COMPACT_ATOMS: atom_id res chain seq x y z
N MET A 1 12.45 5.61 -7.61
CA MET A 1 11.00 5.85 -7.46
C MET A 1 10.38 4.48 -7.32
N ASN A 2 9.98 4.08 -6.11
CA ASN A 2 9.40 2.76 -5.90
C ASN A 2 7.99 2.79 -6.50
N GLU A 3 7.64 1.81 -7.33
CA GLU A 3 6.32 1.76 -7.94
C GLU A 3 5.32 1.26 -6.90
N ILE A 4 4.42 2.15 -6.47
CA ILE A 4 3.28 1.79 -5.62
C ILE A 4 2.11 1.45 -6.54
N THR A 5 1.56 0.24 -6.41
CA THR A 5 0.40 -0.21 -7.19
C THR A 5 -0.74 -0.59 -6.26
N HIS A 6 -1.93 -0.08 -6.55
CA HIS A 6 -3.14 -0.38 -5.78
C HIS A 6 -4.10 -1.24 -6.59
N PHE A 7 -4.70 -2.24 -5.94
CA PHE A 7 -5.70 -3.13 -6.52
C PHE A 7 -6.97 -3.04 -5.70
N CYS A 8 -8.11 -2.79 -6.34
CA CYS A 8 -9.41 -2.79 -5.71
C CYS A 8 -10.47 -3.29 -6.69
N LEU A 9 -11.67 -3.61 -6.18
CA LEU A 9 -12.81 -3.92 -7.03
C LEU A 9 -13.18 -2.71 -7.92
N PRO A 10 -13.65 -2.90 -9.17
CA PRO A 10 -13.76 -1.84 -10.18
C PRO A 10 -14.56 -0.60 -9.75
N GLN A 11 -15.59 -0.79 -8.93
CA GLN A 11 -16.50 0.29 -8.51
C GLN A 11 -15.96 1.09 -7.30
N LEU A 12 -14.87 0.64 -6.69
CA LEU A 12 -14.31 1.23 -5.47
C LEU A 12 -13.08 2.11 -5.74
N LEU A 13 -12.72 2.31 -7.01
CA LEU A 13 -11.54 3.11 -7.38
C LEU A 13 -11.53 4.53 -6.77
N PRO A 14 -12.65 5.30 -6.73
CA PRO A 14 -12.64 6.62 -6.10
C PRO A 14 -12.33 6.57 -4.61
N LEU A 15 -12.87 5.56 -3.91
CA LEU A 15 -12.64 5.35 -2.48
C LEU A 15 -11.18 4.98 -2.21
N MET A 16 -10.64 4.03 -2.99
CA MET A 16 -9.25 3.60 -2.90
C MET A 16 -8.27 4.76 -3.04
N LYS A 17 -8.53 5.70 -3.97
CA LYS A 17 -7.67 6.88 -4.15
C LYS A 17 -7.60 7.75 -2.89
N VAL A 18 -8.70 7.88 -2.16
CA VAL A 18 -8.76 8.71 -0.94
C VAL A 18 -8.11 7.99 0.24
N THR A 19 -8.34 6.69 0.39
CA THR A 19 -7.76 5.89 1.48
C THR A 19 -6.25 5.73 1.33
N SER A 20 -5.76 5.61 0.11
CA SER A 20 -4.33 5.37 -0.18
C SER A 20 -3.49 6.64 -0.28
N LYS A 21 -4.10 7.83 -0.22
CA LYS A 21 -3.43 9.10 -0.59
C LYS A 21 -2.17 9.41 0.22
N PHE A 22 -2.11 8.95 1.46
CA PHE A 22 -0.99 9.20 2.38
C PHE A 22 0.11 8.14 2.30
N LEU A 23 -0.09 7.05 1.54
CA LEU A 23 0.87 5.96 1.51
C LEU A 23 2.23 6.43 0.97
N HIS A 24 2.22 7.31 -0.02
CA HIS A 24 3.45 7.88 -0.57
C HIS A 24 4.25 8.68 0.48
N GLU A 25 3.58 9.59 1.20
CA GLU A 25 4.19 10.38 2.28
C GLU A 25 4.74 9.47 3.41
N GLY A 26 4.02 8.39 3.72
CA GLY A 26 4.50 7.38 4.68
C GLY A 26 5.78 6.68 4.23
N PHE A 27 5.89 6.34 2.94
CA PHE A 27 7.13 5.78 2.38
C PHE A 27 8.30 6.76 2.49
N GLU A 28 8.08 8.02 2.10
CA GLU A 28 9.13 9.05 2.19
C GLU A 28 9.60 9.25 3.63
N PHE A 29 8.65 9.33 4.57
CA PHE A 29 8.95 9.44 5.99
C PHE A 29 9.81 8.27 6.50
N TYR A 30 9.47 7.03 6.16
CA TYR A 30 10.25 5.88 6.60
C TYR A 30 11.60 5.75 5.90
N GLU A 31 11.70 6.11 4.62
CA GLU A 31 12.99 6.13 3.91
C GLU A 31 13.96 7.16 4.53
N GLU A 32 13.44 8.33 4.91
CA GLU A 32 14.21 9.36 5.63
C GLU A 32 14.59 8.90 7.04
N LEU A 33 13.60 8.45 7.83
CA LEU A 33 13.79 8.03 9.22
C LEU A 33 14.80 6.89 9.35
N LEU A 34 14.72 5.90 8.48
CA LEU A 34 15.60 4.72 8.51
C LEU A 34 16.90 4.93 7.72
N SER A 35 17.05 6.07 7.03
CA SER A 35 18.20 6.38 6.17
C SER A 35 18.49 5.28 5.14
N THR A 36 17.43 4.63 4.63
CA THR A 36 17.52 3.55 3.65
C THR A 36 16.34 3.58 2.71
N ARG A 37 16.56 3.19 1.45
CA ARG A 37 15.47 3.05 0.48
C ARG A 37 14.66 1.79 0.79
N TYR A 38 13.39 1.79 0.40
CA TYR A 38 12.60 0.56 0.42
C TYR A 38 13.34 -0.53 -0.39
N PRO A 39 13.56 -1.73 0.18
CA PRO A 39 14.51 -2.69 -0.38
C PRO A 39 14.00 -3.45 -1.61
N TYR A 40 12.79 -3.19 -2.09
CA TYR A 40 12.18 -3.84 -3.24
C TYR A 40 11.78 -2.82 -4.32
N SER A 41 11.63 -3.28 -5.57
CA SER A 41 11.29 -2.42 -6.71
C SER A 41 9.87 -1.86 -6.68
N CYS A 42 8.93 -2.58 -6.06
CA CYS A 42 7.53 -2.20 -6.02
C CYS A 42 6.86 -2.62 -4.70
N TYR A 43 5.77 -1.93 -4.39
CA TYR A 43 4.88 -2.26 -3.28
C TYR A 43 3.43 -2.34 -3.78
N LYS A 44 2.71 -3.38 -3.36
CA LYS A 44 1.33 -3.64 -3.77
C LYS A 44 0.37 -3.48 -2.60
N GLN A 45 -0.69 -2.71 -2.76
CA GLN A 45 -1.77 -2.62 -1.77
C GLN A 45 -3.06 -3.17 -2.39
N VAL A 46 -3.63 -4.20 -1.76
CA VAL A 46 -4.79 -4.92 -2.27
C VAL A 46 -5.97 -4.72 -1.32
N TYR A 47 -7.09 -4.26 -1.85
CA TYR A 47 -8.34 -4.08 -1.12
C TYR A 47 -9.31 -5.20 -1.49
N VAL A 48 -9.76 -5.96 -0.51
CA VAL A 48 -10.66 -7.12 -0.66
C VAL A 48 -11.93 -6.95 0.17
N ASP A 49 -13.00 -7.63 -0.20
CA ASP A 49 -14.28 -7.60 0.54
C ASP A 49 -14.25 -8.52 1.78
N GLU A 50 -13.39 -9.55 1.75
CA GLU A 50 -13.21 -10.49 2.86
C GLU A 50 -11.72 -10.78 3.05
N ALA A 51 -11.22 -10.61 4.26
CA ALA A 51 -9.93 -11.10 4.70
C ALA A 51 -10.07 -11.79 6.07
N TYR A 52 -9.01 -12.46 6.52
CA TYR A 52 -9.01 -13.05 7.87
C TYR A 52 -8.82 -11.99 8.98
N SER A 53 -8.38 -10.78 8.60
CA SER A 53 -8.00 -9.67 9.51
C SER A 53 -7.95 -8.39 8.68
N ASP A 54 -8.25 -7.27 9.31
CA ASP A 54 -8.30 -5.92 8.71
C ASP A 54 -7.01 -5.53 7.96
N LEU A 55 -5.87 -6.07 8.38
CA LEU A 55 -4.58 -5.86 7.74
C LEU A 55 -3.71 -7.12 7.76
N HIS A 56 -3.21 -7.51 6.59
CA HIS A 56 -2.14 -8.50 6.43
C HIS A 56 -0.93 -7.87 5.77
N SER A 57 0.23 -7.97 6.42
CA SER A 57 1.49 -7.43 5.93
C SER A 57 2.40 -8.56 5.41
N TYR A 58 2.65 -8.57 4.11
CA TYR A 58 3.61 -9.44 3.43
C TYR A 58 4.82 -8.62 2.95
N ALA A 59 5.84 -9.31 2.40
CA ALA A 59 7.14 -8.69 2.08
C ALA A 59 7.04 -7.46 1.14
N THR A 60 6.25 -7.55 0.08
CA THR A 60 6.05 -6.48 -0.92
C THR A 60 4.58 -6.13 -1.13
N MET A 61 3.70 -6.61 -0.25
CA MET A 61 2.27 -6.50 -0.41
C MET A 61 1.57 -6.36 0.93
N SER A 62 0.52 -5.53 0.98
CA SER A 62 -0.48 -5.57 2.04
C SER A 62 -1.86 -5.88 1.48
N ILE A 63 -2.66 -6.58 2.28
CA ILE A 63 -4.08 -6.84 2.02
C ILE A 63 -4.88 -6.13 3.11
N LEU A 64 -5.88 -5.34 2.71
CA LEU A 64 -6.81 -4.60 3.57
C LEU A 64 -8.25 -5.00 3.26
N GLU A 65 -9.06 -5.09 4.30
CA GLU A 65 -10.53 -5.26 4.26
C GLU A 65 -11.23 -3.91 4.50
#